data_AF-A0A0Q6WFG0-F1
#
_entry.id   AF-A0A0Q6WFG0-F1
#
_cell.length_a   1.000
_cell.length_b   1.000
_cell.length_c   1.000
_cell.angle_alpha   90.00
_cell.angle_beta   90.00
_cell.angle_gamma   90.00
#
_symmetry.space_group_name_H-M   'P 1'
#
loop_
_entity.id
_entity.type
_entity.pdbx_description
1 polymer ?
#
loop_
_entity_poly.entity_id
_entity_poly.type
_entity_poly.pdbx_seq_one_letter_code
_entity_poly.pdbx_strand_id
1 'polypeptide(L)' 'MAAFTTANLAAMETVDFAALKTAAIAGLSTAQFAGLTTNQVAALTSAQMGALSTNVIANGLTTAQVVALSSTQA' A
#
# COMPACT_ATOMS: atom_id res chain seq x y z
N MET A 1 -0.03 -0.73 19.83
CA MET A 1 0.18 0.31 18.79
C MET A 1 -1.13 0.51 18.08
N ALA A 2 -1.65 1.72 17.95
CA ALA A 2 -2.86 1.96 17.17
C ALA A 2 -2.52 1.70 15.69
N ALA A 3 -2.81 0.49 15.22
CA ALA A 3 -2.69 0.17 13.82
C ALA A 3 -3.65 1.07 13.04
N PHE A 4 -3.19 1.71 11.96
CA PHE A 4 -4.06 2.53 11.12
C PHE A 4 -5.31 1.74 10.73
N THR A 5 -6.50 2.31 10.89
CA THR A 5 -7.68 1.64 10.34
C THR A 5 -7.65 1.70 8.81
N THR A 6 -8.33 0.78 8.13
CA THR A 6 -8.49 0.84 6.67
C THR A 6 -9.12 2.16 6.22
N ALA A 7 -10.04 2.70 7.01
CA ALA A 7 -10.66 3.99 6.77
C ALA A 7 -9.66 5.16 6.89
N ASN A 8 -8.75 5.12 7.88
CA ASN A 8 -7.69 6.13 7.98
C ASN A 8 -6.79 6.08 6.76
N LEU A 9 -6.37 4.89 6.34
CA LEU A 9 -5.53 4.73 5.16
C LEU A 9 -6.24 5.21 3.91
N ALA A 10 -7.49 4.81 3.65
CA ALA A 10 -8.24 5.22 2.48
C ALA A 10 -8.49 6.74 2.41
N ALA A 11 -8.55 7.42 3.55
CA ALA A 11 -8.71 8.87 3.63
C ALA A 11 -7.41 9.66 3.41
N MET A 12 -6.23 9.01 3.42
CA MET A 12 -4.96 9.70 3.19
C MET A 12 -4.82 10.15 1.74
N GLU A 13 -4.34 11.38 1.56
CA GLU A 13 -3.93 11.86 0.25
C GLU A 13 -2.77 11.02 -0.28
N THR A 14 -2.70 10.86 -1.62
CA THR A 14 -1.68 10.02 -2.25
C THR A 14 -0.26 10.56 -2.03
N VAL A 15 -0.11 11.89 -1.91
CA VAL A 15 1.18 12.53 -1.62
C VAL A 15 1.67 12.18 -0.21
N ASP A 16 0.79 12.22 0.78
CA ASP A 16 1.11 11.87 2.16
C ASP A 16 1.41 10.37 2.28
N PHE A 17 0.65 9.55 1.57
CA PHE A 17 0.86 8.11 1.52
C PHE A 17 2.22 7.77 0.89
N ALA A 18 2.59 8.42 -0.22
CA ALA A 18 3.90 8.23 -0.85
C ALA A 18 5.06 8.70 0.05
N ALA A 19 4.82 9.68 0.94
CA ALA A 19 5.81 10.15 1.91
C ALA A 19 6.02 9.21 3.10
N LEU A 20 5.21 8.15 3.26
CA LEU A 20 5.38 7.18 4.34
C LEU A 20 6.71 6.43 4.23
N LYS A 21 7.41 6.29 5.36
CA LYS A 21 8.64 5.49 5.44
C LYS A 21 8.35 4.03 5.08
N THR A 22 9.30 3.37 4.42
CA THR A 22 9.22 1.95 4.05
C THR A 22 8.91 1.04 5.24
N ALA A 23 9.44 1.36 6.43
CA ALA A 23 9.14 0.62 7.66
C ALA A 23 7.66 0.70 8.08
N ALA A 24 6.97 1.81 7.83
CA ALA A 24 5.54 1.94 8.10
C ALA A 24 4.73 1.11 7.12
N ILE A 25 5.12 1.12 5.84
CA ILE A 25 4.50 0.30 4.78
C ILE A 25 4.69 -1.20 5.06
N ALA A 26 5.89 -1.62 5.45
CA ALA A 26 6.19 -3.01 5.83
C ALA A 26 5.41 -3.49 7.07
N GLY A 27 4.96 -2.56 7.91
CA GLY A 27 4.14 -2.86 9.09
C GLY A 27 2.64 -2.97 8.80
N LEU A 28 2.18 -2.72 7.58
CA LEU A 28 0.77 -2.86 7.21
C LEU A 28 0.38 -4.34 7.05
N SER A 29 -0.75 -4.70 7.62
CA SER A 29 -1.40 -6.00 7.45
C SER A 29 -2.01 -6.16 6.05
N THR A 30 -2.32 -7.41 5.68
CA THR A 30 -3.02 -7.73 4.43
C THR A 30 -4.38 -7.04 4.33
N ALA A 31 -5.14 -6.95 5.43
CA ALA A 31 -6.43 -6.26 5.45
C ALA A 31 -6.29 -4.74 5.25
N GLN A 32 -5.25 -4.13 5.81
CA GLN A 32 -4.94 -2.72 5.59
C GLN A 32 -4.54 -2.45 4.13
N PHE A 33 -3.75 -3.35 3.54
CA PHE A 33 -3.40 -3.28 2.12
C PHE A 33 -4.63 -3.44 1.21
N ALA A 34 -5.52 -4.38 1.51
CA ALA A 34 -6.76 -4.56 0.74
C ALA A 34 -7.71 -3.36 0.83
N GLY A 35 -7.59 -2.56 1.90
CA GLY A 35 -8.35 -1.32 2.09
C GLY A 35 -7.78 -0.10 1.37
N LEU A 36 -6.59 -0.18 0.77
CA LEU A 36 -6.01 0.92 0.00
C LEU A 36 -6.79 1.18 -1.29
N THR A 37 -6.89 2.44 -1.68
CA THR A 37 -7.42 2.79 -2.99
C THR A 37 -6.41 2.46 -4.10
N THR A 38 -6.90 2.29 -5.33
CA THR A 38 -6.03 2.10 -6.50
C THR A 38 -5.09 3.28 -6.73
N ASN A 39 -5.53 4.51 -6.41
CA ASN A 39 -4.70 5.71 -6.48
C ASN A 39 -3.53 5.68 -5.48
N GLN A 40 -3.75 5.16 -4.28
CA GLN A 40 -2.69 5.00 -3.27
C GLN A 40 -1.70 3.90 -3.66
N VAL A 41 -2.18 2.80 -4.24
CA VAL A 41 -1.31 1.76 -4.78
C VAL A 41 -0.47 2.30 -5.94
N ALA A 42 -1.07 3.07 -6.85
CA ALA A 42 -0.37 3.72 -7.95
C ALA A 42 0.66 4.77 -7.47
N ALA A 43 0.48 5.33 -6.28
CA ALA A 43 1.40 6.29 -5.67
C ALA A 43 2.56 5.65 -4.88
N LEU A 44 2.58 4.31 -4.71
CA LEU A 44 3.69 3.62 -4.07
C LEU A 44 4.98 3.80 -4.88
N THR A 45 6.05 4.14 -4.18
CA THR A 45 7.41 4.19 -4.74
C THR A 45 7.99 2.78 -4.85
N SER A 46 8.99 2.59 -5.74
CA SER A 46 9.67 1.30 -5.90
C SER A 46 10.35 0.84 -4.60
N ALA A 47 10.83 1.76 -3.77
CA ALA A 47 11.40 1.44 -2.46
C ALA A 47 10.36 0.91 -1.46
N GLN A 48 9.14 1.46 -1.47
CA GLN A 48 8.03 0.97 -0.65
C GLN A 48 7.52 -0.39 -1.16
N MET A 49 7.46 -0.58 -2.49
CA MET A 49 7.16 -1.88 -3.11
C MET A 49 8.18 -2.95 -2.72
N GLY A 50 9.47 -2.62 -2.73
CA GLY A 50 10.55 -3.53 -2.31
C GLY A 50 10.53 -3.88 -0.81
N ALA A 51 9.82 -3.09 0.01
CA ALA A 51 9.64 -3.36 1.44
C ALA A 51 8.43 -4.25 1.76
N LEU A 52 7.62 -4.61 0.75
CA LEU A 52 6.45 -5.45 0.96
C LEU A 52 6.83 -6.89 1.26
N SER A 53 6.19 -7.46 2.28
CA SER A 53 6.30 -8.90 2.52
C SER A 53 5.60 -9.69 1.41
N THR A 54 6.10 -10.89 1.14
CA THR A 54 5.48 -11.81 0.17
C THR A 54 4.03 -12.15 0.55
N ASN A 55 3.69 -12.16 1.84
CA ASN A 55 2.31 -12.37 2.29
C ASN A 55 1.36 -11.23 1.88
N VAL A 56 1.82 -9.97 1.92
CA VAL A 56 1.02 -8.84 1.42
C VAL A 56 0.83 -8.93 -0.08
N ILE A 57 1.87 -9.29 -0.83
CA ILE A 57 1.79 -9.44 -2.28
C ILE A 57 0.82 -10.58 -2.65
N ALA A 58 0.87 -11.71 -1.95
CA ALA A 58 0.05 -12.88 -2.25
C ALA A 58 -1.42 -12.76 -1.76
N ASN A 59 -1.65 -12.14 -0.60
CA ASN A 59 -2.95 -12.19 0.09
C ASN A 59 -3.54 -10.82 0.46
N GLY A 60 -2.79 -9.73 0.29
CA GLY A 60 -3.21 -8.38 0.66
C GLY A 60 -3.70 -7.53 -0.50
N LEU A 61 -3.38 -7.91 -1.74
CA LEU A 61 -3.76 -7.15 -2.93
C LEU A 61 -5.07 -7.64 -3.54
N THR A 62 -5.94 -6.70 -3.90
CA THR A 62 -7.13 -6.98 -4.71
C THR A 62 -6.80 -6.94 -6.20
N THR A 63 -7.65 -7.52 -7.04
CA THR A 63 -7.47 -7.51 -8.49
C THR A 63 -7.41 -6.08 -9.05
N ALA A 64 -8.23 -5.16 -8.52
CA ALA A 64 -8.20 -3.75 -8.92
C ALA A 64 -6.87 -3.08 -8.57
N GLN A 65 -6.29 -3.40 -7.42
CA GLN A 65 -4.98 -2.87 -7.01
C GLN A 65 -3.85 -3.43 -7.86
N VAL A 66 -3.89 -4.71 -8.23
CA VAL A 66 -2.91 -5.30 -9.15
C VAL A 66 -2.99 -4.64 -10.52
N VAL A 67 -4.20 -4.36 -11.04
CA VAL A 67 -4.38 -3.63 -12.31
C VAL A 67 -3.86 -2.18 -12.22
N ALA A 68 -3.91 -1.57 -11.03
CA ALA A 68 -3.40 -0.22 -10.81
C ALA A 68 -1.86 -0.13 -10.70
N LEU A 69 -1.16 -1.26 -10.59
CA LEU A 69 0.31 -1.28 -10.65
C LEU A 69 0.77 -0.87 -12.05
N SER A 70 1.57 0.19 -12.10
CA SER A 70 2.15 0.79 -13.31
C SER A 70 3.62 0.41 -13.46
N SER A 71 4.23 0.83 -14.57
CA SER A 71 5.67 0.67 -14.80
C SER A 71 6.56 1.44 -13.80
N THR A 72 6.00 2.39 -13.04
CA THR A 72 6.73 3.05 -11.94
C THR A 72 7.03 2.08 -10.79
N GLN A 73 6.18 1.05 -10.63
CA GLN A 73 6.36 -0.01 -9.64
C GLN A 73 7.19 -1.20 -10.14
N ALA A 74 7.51 -1.29 -11.43
CA ALA A 74 8.25 -2.39 -12.07
C ALA A 74 9.73 -2.04 -12.27
#